data_AF-A0A066XC48-F1
#
_entry.id   AF-A0A066XC48-F1
#
_cell.length_a   1.000
_cell.length_b   1.000
_cell.length_c   1.000
_cell.angle_alpha   90.00
_cell.angle_beta   90.00
_cell.angle_gamma   90.00
#
_symmetry.space_group_name_H-M   'P 1'
#
loop_
_entity.id
_entity.type
_entity.pdbx_description
1 polymer ?
#
loop_
_entity_poly.entity_id
_entity_poly.type
_entity_poly.pdbx_seq_one_letter_code
_entity_poly.pdbx_strand_id
1 'polypeptide(L)'
;MRSTLFVRILTYSFFIAYAAADCCWLVWFAGYSNYLAQKWDSAAGVVRCGLAAPKGGFPAGTKCTVENSKDANGNIQAVTNVTFVENSQPFSFRIGIDPSSCKTLPDDKVVTGWEGWGAYLFKGSKVISDKTSACISDYSA
;
A
#
# COMPACT_ATOMS: atom_id res chain seq x y z
N MET A 1 9.15 -62.81 -6.64
CA MET A 1 9.42 -61.45 -6.11
C MET A 1 8.66 -60.45 -6.97
N ARG A 2 7.69 -59.73 -6.38
CA ARG A 2 6.80 -58.77 -7.05
C ARG A 2 7.54 -57.43 -7.15
N SER A 3 7.82 -56.96 -8.37
CA SER A 3 8.40 -55.64 -8.62
C SER A 3 7.27 -54.63 -8.81
N THR A 4 7.10 -53.73 -7.85
CA THR A 4 6.11 -52.64 -7.88
C THR A 4 6.61 -51.49 -8.74
N LEU A 5 5.85 -51.15 -9.79
CA LEU A 5 6.03 -49.94 -10.59
C LEU A 5 5.58 -48.72 -9.78
N PHE A 6 6.51 -47.79 -9.50
CA PHE A 6 6.20 -46.48 -8.95
C PHE A 6 5.77 -45.54 -10.08
N VAL A 7 4.48 -45.20 -10.13
CA VAL A 7 3.94 -44.14 -11.00
C VAL A 7 4.23 -42.79 -10.34
N ARG A 8 5.14 -42.00 -10.92
CA ARG A 8 5.36 -40.60 -10.52
C ARG A 8 4.31 -39.72 -11.19
N ILE A 9 3.34 -39.25 -10.41
CA ILE A 9 2.37 -38.24 -10.85
C ILE A 9 3.08 -36.88 -10.78
N LEU A 10 3.34 -36.28 -11.95
CA LEU A 10 3.75 -34.89 -12.08
C LEU A 10 2.50 -34.01 -11.98
N THR A 11 2.23 -33.47 -10.79
CA THR A 11 1.25 -32.41 -10.61
C THR A 11 1.82 -31.11 -11.16
N TYR A 12 1.45 -30.77 -12.40
CA TYR A 12 1.67 -29.44 -12.97
C TYR A 12 0.70 -28.45 -12.31
N SER A 13 1.18 -27.74 -11.29
CA SER A 13 0.48 -26.58 -10.74
C SER A 13 0.57 -25.44 -11.75
N PHE A 14 -0.49 -25.22 -12.52
CA PHE A 14 -0.66 -23.99 -13.30
C PHE A 14 -0.88 -22.83 -12.33
N PHE A 15 0.20 -22.14 -11.95
CA PHE A 15 0.06 -20.82 -11.36
C PHE A 15 -0.37 -19.88 -12.48
N ILE A 16 -1.67 -19.56 -12.53
CA ILE A 16 -2.14 -18.42 -13.31
C ILE A 16 -1.56 -17.19 -12.62
N ALA A 17 -0.42 -16.72 -13.10
CA ALA A 17 0.13 -15.43 -12.72
C ALA A 17 -0.82 -14.37 -13.28
N TYR A 18 -1.81 -13.98 -12.49
CA TYR A 18 -2.48 -12.71 -12.71
C TYR A 18 -1.40 -11.64 -12.63
N ALA A 19 -1.12 -10.98 -13.75
CA ALA A 19 -0.22 -9.83 -13.77
C ALA A 19 -0.87 -8.73 -12.93
N ALA A 20 -0.53 -8.69 -11.64
CA ALA A 20 -0.88 -7.56 -10.79
C ALA A 20 -0.24 -6.32 -11.43
N ALA A 21 -1.07 -5.37 -11.84
CA ALA A 21 -0.54 -4.11 -12.36
C ALA A 21 0.12 -3.35 -11.21
N ASP A 22 1.23 -2.66 -11.47
CA ASP A 22 1.72 -1.68 -10.51
C ASP A 22 0.65 -0.59 -10.34
N CYS A 23 0.17 -0.43 -9.11
CA CYS A 23 -0.90 0.50 -8.76
C CYS A 23 -0.34 1.67 -7.96
N CYS A 24 -1.01 2.81 -8.01
CA CYS A 24 -0.66 4.00 -7.24
C CYS A 24 -1.90 4.63 -6.62
N TRP A 25 -1.80 5.00 -5.34
CA TRP A 25 -2.81 5.76 -4.62
C TRP A 25 -2.17 7.00 -4.01
N LEU A 26 -2.80 8.16 -4.24
CA LEU A 26 -2.44 9.41 -3.61
C LEU A 26 -3.48 9.74 -2.55
N VAL A 27 -3.05 9.87 -1.29
CA VAL A 27 -3.89 10.37 -0.20
C VAL A 27 -3.63 11.86 -0.08
N TRP A 28 -4.60 12.66 -0.51
CA TRP A 28 -4.54 14.11 -0.37
C TRP A 28 -4.78 14.53 1.07
N PHE A 29 -3.89 15.37 1.62
CA PHE A 29 -4.01 15.91 2.97
C PHE A 29 -4.88 17.15 2.92
N ALA A 30 -6.07 17.06 3.50
CA ALA A 30 -7.04 18.15 3.48
C ALA A 30 -6.43 19.44 4.04
N GLY A 31 -6.47 20.50 3.24
CA GLY A 31 -5.97 21.83 3.63
C GLY A 31 -4.48 22.09 3.36
N TYR A 32 -3.67 21.08 3.02
CA TYR A 32 -2.20 21.24 2.92
C TYR A 32 -1.63 21.07 1.51
N SER A 33 -2.43 20.73 0.50
CA SER A 33 -1.96 20.42 -0.88
C SER A 33 -0.83 19.38 -0.93
N ASN A 34 -0.64 18.62 0.14
CA ASN A 34 0.36 17.57 0.26
C ASN A 34 -0.29 16.20 0.05
N TYR A 35 0.52 15.23 -0.36
CA TYR A 35 0.07 13.90 -0.69
C TYR A 35 0.97 12.85 -0.06
N LEU A 36 0.35 11.82 0.51
CA LEU A 36 1.02 10.54 0.73
C LEU A 36 0.81 9.68 -0.52
N ALA A 37 1.89 9.26 -1.15
CA ALA A 37 1.86 8.30 -2.25
C ALA A 37 2.05 6.89 -1.71
N GLN A 38 1.22 5.96 -2.15
CA GLN A 38 1.32 4.53 -1.89
C GLN A 38 1.37 3.80 -3.23
N LYS A 39 2.47 3.10 -3.49
CA LYS A 39 2.68 2.35 -4.73
C LYS A 39 2.70 0.86 -4.45
N TRP A 40 1.86 0.10 -5.14
CA TRP A 40 1.96 -1.35 -5.18
C TRP A 40 3.11 -1.76 -6.09
N ASP A 41 4.09 -2.45 -5.51
CA ASP A 41 5.18 -3.13 -6.20
C ASP A 41 4.74 -4.59 -6.39
N SER A 42 4.20 -4.88 -7.58
CA SER A 42 3.64 -6.18 -7.91
C SER A 42 4.68 -7.30 -7.87
N ALA A 43 5.93 -6.99 -8.23
CA ALA A 43 7.03 -7.95 -8.25
C ALA A 43 7.45 -8.36 -6.83
N ALA A 44 7.51 -7.40 -5.91
CA ALA A 44 7.83 -7.66 -4.51
C ALA A 44 6.62 -8.04 -3.65
N GLY A 45 5.39 -7.82 -4.15
CA GLY A 45 4.15 -8.08 -3.41
C GLY A 45 3.97 -7.17 -2.20
N VAL A 46 4.44 -5.93 -2.28
CA VAL A 46 4.40 -4.96 -1.16
C VAL A 46 3.97 -3.58 -1.64
N VAL A 47 3.44 -2.77 -0.72
CA VAL A 47 3.32 -1.33 -0.87
C VAL A 47 4.59 -0.64 -0.44
N ARG A 48 4.99 0.35 -1.23
CA ARG A 48 6.00 1.35 -0.93
C ARG A 48 5.33 2.69 -0.74
N CYS A 49 5.92 3.57 0.06
CA CYS A 49 5.41 4.92 0.25
C CYS A 49 6.34 5.97 -0.34
N GLY A 50 5.79 7.14 -0.61
CA GLY A 50 6.51 8.36 -0.93
C GLY A 50 5.70 9.58 -0.46
N LEU A 51 6.35 10.73 -0.41
CA LEU A 51 5.75 11.98 0.04
C LEU A 51 5.87 13.02 -1.07
N ALA A 52 4.75 13.60 -1.48
CA ALA A 52 4.71 14.62 -2.52
C ALA A 52 4.07 15.91 -2.00
N ALA A 53 4.77 17.02 -2.14
CA ALA A 53 4.32 18.34 -1.70
C ALA A 53 4.55 19.37 -2.82
N PRO A 54 3.65 19.45 -3.82
CA PRO A 54 3.79 20.36 -4.97
C PRO A 54 3.97 21.84 -4.61
N LYS A 55 3.55 22.24 -3.41
CA LYS A 55 3.77 23.58 -2.85
C LYS A 55 4.26 23.45 -1.42
N GLY A 56 5.37 24.12 -1.08
CA GLY A 56 5.84 24.26 0.29
C GLY A 56 6.67 23.09 0.85
N GLY A 57 6.73 21.95 0.16
CA GLY A 57 7.56 20.82 0.59
C GLY A 57 7.07 20.15 1.88
N PHE A 58 7.69 19.04 2.25
CA PHE A 58 7.66 18.54 3.61
C PHE A 58 8.87 19.09 4.38
N PRO A 59 8.77 19.31 5.70
CA PRO A 59 9.94 19.61 6.53
C PRO A 59 11.07 18.59 6.29
N ALA A 60 12.31 19.06 6.22
CA ALA A 60 13.46 18.19 5.99
C ALA A 60 13.57 17.15 7.10
N GLY A 61 13.58 15.86 6.72
CA GLY A 61 13.60 14.71 7.64
C GLY A 61 12.23 14.09 7.90
N THR A 62 11.13 14.64 7.35
CA THR A 62 9.87 13.93 7.29
C THR A 62 10.05 12.66 6.46
N LYS A 63 9.56 11.54 6.98
CA LYS A 63 9.69 10.23 6.37
C LYS A 63 8.36 9.47 6.40
N CYS A 64 8.25 8.47 5.54
CA CYS A 64 7.19 7.49 5.59
C CYS A 64 7.78 6.08 5.67
N THR A 65 7.12 5.17 6.37
CA THR A 65 7.46 3.74 6.40
C THR A 65 6.21 2.91 6.18
N VAL A 66 6.35 1.67 5.68
CA VAL A 66 5.20 0.82 5.35
C VAL A 66 5.33 -0.55 6.02
N GLU A 67 4.26 -0.93 6.70
CA GLU A 67 4.05 -2.29 7.21
C GLU A 67 3.04 -3.00 6.32
N ASN A 68 3.50 -4.04 5.62
CA ASN A 68 2.68 -4.83 4.72
C ASN A 68 2.17 -6.08 5.44
N SER A 69 0.90 -6.42 5.28
CA SER A 69 0.32 -7.63 5.86
C SER A 69 -0.82 -8.20 5.03
N LYS A 70 -1.22 -9.43 5.36
CA LYS A 70 -2.46 -10.05 4.89
C LYS A 70 -3.28 -10.43 6.10
N ASP A 71 -4.59 -10.22 6.05
CA ASP A 71 -5.49 -10.72 7.09
C ASP A 71 -5.74 -12.23 6.93
N ALA A 72 -6.54 -12.80 7.84
CA ALA A 72 -6.89 -14.22 7.82
C ALA A 72 -7.67 -14.66 6.56
N ASN A 73 -8.31 -13.71 5.86
CA ASN A 73 -9.05 -13.94 4.63
C ASN A 73 -8.16 -13.76 3.37
N GLY A 74 -6.87 -13.45 3.56
CA GLY A 74 -5.93 -13.18 2.48
C GLY A 74 -6.05 -11.79 1.87
N ASN A 75 -6.84 -10.89 2.45
CA ASN A 75 -6.94 -9.51 1.99
C ASN A 75 -5.60 -8.80 2.22
N ILE A 76 -5.06 -8.22 1.15
CA ILE A 76 -3.79 -7.50 1.21
C ILE A 76 -4.04 -6.10 1.78
N GLN A 77 -3.23 -5.71 2.75
CA GLN A 77 -3.29 -4.38 3.35
C GLN A 77 -1.91 -3.85 3.68
N ALA A 78 -1.80 -2.53 3.74
CA ALA A 78 -0.59 -1.87 4.19
C ALA A 78 -0.93 -0.73 5.15
N VAL A 79 -0.15 -0.59 6.21
CA VAL A 79 -0.19 0.57 7.10
C VAL A 79 1.04 1.42 6.80
N THR A 80 0.81 2.65 6.35
CA THR A 80 1.87 3.62 6.14
C THR A 80 1.94 4.59 7.31
N ASN A 81 3.10 4.68 7.93
CA ASN A 81 3.37 5.58 9.03
C ASN A 81 4.12 6.81 8.51
N VAL A 82 3.56 8.01 8.68
CA VAL A 82 4.20 9.28 8.35
C VAL A 82 4.73 9.92 9.63
N THR A 83 6.04 10.13 9.70
CA THR A 83 6.69 10.80 10.84
C THR A 83 7.21 12.15 10.39
N PHE A 84 6.71 13.22 11.00
CA PHE A 84 7.21 14.58 10.79
C PHE A 84 8.32 14.87 11.80
N VAL A 85 9.32 15.67 11.42
CA VAL A 85 10.53 15.91 12.26
C VAL A 85 10.23 16.42 13.66
N GLU A 86 9.21 17.27 13.80
CA GLU A 86 8.84 17.86 15.08
C GLU A 86 8.07 16.90 16.00
N ASN A 87 7.73 15.70 15.52
CA ASN A 87 6.91 14.75 16.25
C ASN A 87 7.48 13.32 16.16
N SER A 88 7.82 12.73 17.31
CA SER A 88 8.26 11.34 17.37
C SER A 88 7.13 10.34 17.12
N GLN A 89 5.87 10.74 17.27
CA GLN A 89 4.71 9.88 17.08
C GLN A 89 4.30 9.85 15.59
N PRO A 90 4.31 8.68 14.93
CA PRO A 90 3.84 8.56 13.56
C PRO A 90 2.31 8.69 13.45
N PHE A 91 1.87 9.20 12.30
CA PHE A 91 0.48 9.16 11.88
C PHE A 91 0.27 8.01 10.89
N SER A 92 -0.71 7.14 11.15
CA SER A 92 -0.89 5.90 10.41
C SER A 92 -2.04 6.00 9.42
N PHE A 93 -1.81 5.56 8.18
CA PHE A 93 -2.81 5.41 7.14
C PHE A 93 -2.85 3.97 6.64
N ARG A 94 -4.01 3.32 6.77
CA ARG A 94 -4.25 1.96 6.27
C ARG A 94 -4.86 2.01 4.89
N ILE A 95 -4.38 1.15 3.99
CA ILE A 95 -4.99 0.89 2.69
C ILE A 95 -5.26 -0.60 2.51
N GLY A 96 -6.49 -0.94 2.10
CA GLY A 96 -6.83 -2.26 1.60
C GLY A 96 -6.64 -2.32 0.09
N ILE A 97 -5.99 -3.36 -0.43
CA ILE A 97 -5.49 -3.38 -1.80
C ILE A 97 -6.16 -4.49 -2.61
N ASP A 98 -6.76 -4.12 -3.74
CA ASP A 98 -7.11 -5.06 -4.80
C ASP A 98 -6.09 -4.93 -5.96
N PRO A 99 -5.08 -5.82 -6.01
CA PRO A 99 -4.03 -5.75 -7.02
C PRO A 99 -4.53 -6.07 -8.44
N SER A 100 -5.74 -6.61 -8.58
CA SER A 100 -6.33 -6.92 -9.90
C SER A 100 -6.95 -5.69 -10.57
N SER A 101 -7.41 -4.71 -9.77
CA SER A 101 -8.17 -3.56 -10.27
C SER A 101 -7.56 -2.20 -9.95
N CYS A 102 -6.49 -2.15 -9.14
CA CYS A 102 -5.92 -0.93 -8.57
C CYS A 102 -6.92 -0.07 -7.78
N LYS A 103 -8.04 -0.67 -7.36
CA LYS A 103 -8.98 -0.06 -6.42
C LYS A 103 -8.59 -0.46 -5.00
N THR A 104 -9.07 0.32 -4.05
CA THR A 104 -9.03 -0.10 -2.66
C THR A 104 -10.04 -1.21 -2.44
N LEU A 105 -9.77 -2.09 -1.47
CA LEU A 105 -10.79 -3.02 -0.99
C LEU A 105 -11.96 -2.24 -0.36
N PRO A 106 -13.18 -2.81 -0.40
CA PRO A 106 -14.32 -2.24 0.29
C PRO A 106 -14.12 -2.30 1.83
N ASP A 107 -14.78 -1.37 2.53
CA ASP A 107 -14.58 -1.16 3.98
C ASP A 107 -15.01 -2.35 4.84
N ASP A 108 -15.90 -3.22 4.33
CA ASP A 108 -16.30 -4.47 5.00
C ASP A 108 -15.17 -5.52 5.02
N LYS A 109 -14.15 -5.35 4.17
CA LYS A 109 -12.93 -6.17 4.17
C LYS A 109 -11.79 -5.49 4.90
N VAL A 110 -11.45 -4.28 4.46
CA VAL A 110 -10.37 -3.48 5.04
C VAL A 110 -10.79 -2.01 4.99
N VAL A 111 -10.99 -1.42 6.17
CA VAL A 111 -11.28 0.01 6.29
C VAL A 111 -10.05 0.80 5.84
N THR A 112 -10.18 1.51 4.72
CA THR A 112 -9.10 2.36 4.20
C THR A 112 -9.21 3.76 4.79
N GLY A 113 -8.14 4.26 5.41
CA GLY A 113 -8.15 5.59 6.01
C GLY A 113 -7.06 5.83 7.05
N TRP A 114 -7.05 7.04 7.58
CA TRP A 114 -6.22 7.40 8.74
C TRP A 114 -6.75 6.73 10.00
N GLU A 115 -5.86 6.15 10.79
CA GLU A 115 -6.20 5.41 12.00
C GLU A 115 -5.31 5.79 13.18
N GLY A 116 -5.77 5.43 14.39
CA GLY A 116 -5.02 5.65 15.62
C GLY A 116 -4.93 7.11 16.05
N TRP A 117 -3.85 7.44 16.75
CA TRP A 117 -3.62 8.77 17.29
C TRP A 117 -3.46 9.81 16.16
N GLY A 118 -4.15 10.94 16.30
CA GLY A 118 -4.05 12.05 15.34
C GLY A 118 -4.82 11.87 14.04
N ALA A 119 -5.54 10.76 13.83
CA ALA A 119 -6.35 10.54 12.62
C ALA A 119 -7.36 11.68 12.34
N TYR A 120 -7.88 12.32 13.40
CA TYR A 120 -8.80 13.46 13.29
C TYR A 120 -8.20 14.69 12.58
N LEU A 121 -6.87 14.84 12.57
CA LEU A 121 -6.18 15.93 11.87
C LEU A 121 -6.27 15.81 10.34
N PHE A 122 -6.54 14.60 9.84
CA PHE A 122 -6.64 14.31 8.41
C PHE A 122 -8.09 14.14 7.95
N LYS A 123 -9.05 14.62 8.73
CA LYS A 123 -10.47 14.60 8.37
C LYS A 123 -10.68 15.34 7.05
N GLY A 124 -11.38 14.69 6.11
CA GLY A 124 -11.62 15.23 4.76
C GLY A 124 -10.52 14.90 3.75
N SER A 125 -9.48 14.17 4.15
CA SER A 125 -8.54 13.55 3.21
C SER A 125 -9.27 12.62 2.23
N LYS A 126 -8.72 12.48 1.03
CA LYS A 126 -9.30 11.67 -0.03
C LYS A 126 -8.24 10.81 -0.67
N VAL A 127 -8.59 9.55 -0.92
CA VAL A 127 -7.78 8.64 -1.73
C VAL A 127 -8.12 8.87 -3.19
N ILE A 128 -7.09 9.14 -3.99
CA ILE A 128 -7.16 9.31 -5.43
C ILE A 128 -6.37 8.15 -6.03
N SER A 129 -7.04 7.21 -6.68
CA SER A 129 -6.37 6.13 -7.41
C SER A 129 -5.94 6.65 -8.78
N ASP A 130 -4.68 6.41 -9.15
CA ASP A 130 -4.17 6.76 -10.47
C ASP A 130 -3.36 5.60 -11.06
N LYS A 131 -3.45 5.44 -12.40
CA LYS A 131 -2.60 4.52 -13.15
C LYS A 131 -1.22 5.18 -13.29
N THR A 132 -0.41 4.95 -12.26
CA THR A 132 1.07 4.92 -12.27
C THR A 132 1.87 6.17 -12.66
N SER A 133 1.31 7.20 -13.29
CA SER A 133 2.06 8.40 -13.68
C SER A 133 2.18 9.47 -12.57
N ALA A 134 1.30 9.42 -11.55
CA ALA A 134 1.24 10.44 -10.50
C ALA A 134 1.94 10.08 -9.18
N CYS A 135 2.45 8.84 -9.02
CA CYS A 135 3.36 8.51 -7.92
C CYS A 135 4.74 9.12 -8.24
N ILE A 136 4.84 10.44 -8.15
CA ILE A 136 6.10 11.18 -8.29
C ILE A 136 7.03 10.67 -7.18
N SER A 137 8.16 10.11 -7.61
CA SER A 137 9.16 9.46 -6.79
C SER A 137 9.86 10.45 -5.85
N ASP A 138 9.71 10.24 -4.54
CA ASP A 138 10.89 9.92 -3.72
C ASP A 138 10.54 8.95 -2.57
N TYR A 139 11.29 7.86 -2.50
CA TYR A 139 11.01 6.67 -1.67
C TYR A 139 11.84 6.70 -0.39
N SER A 140 11.60 7.69 0.48
CA SER A 140 12.47 7.92 1.65
C SER A 140 12.51 6.69 2.57
N ALA A 141 13.73 6.15 2.73
CA ALA A 141 14.12 5.02 3.57
C ALA A 141 14.03 5.31 5.08
#